data_AF-A0A178FSR7-F1
#
_entry.id   AF-A0A178FSR7-F1
#
_cell.length_a   1.000
_cell.length_b   1.000
_cell.length_c   1.000
_cell.angle_alpha   90.00
_cell.angle_beta   90.00
_cell.angle_gamma   90.00
#
_symmetry.space_group_name_H-M   'P 1'
#
loop_
_entity.id
_entity.type
_entity.pdbx_description
1 polymer ?
#
loop_
_entity_poly.entity_id
_entity_poly.type
_entity_poly.pdbx_seq_one_letter_code
_entity_poly.pdbx_strand_id
1 'polypeptide(L)'
;MASTPATIGLTQPSIIKYLYASAVLLHAADTYIFYTGSTILFPNRVPFLESALARYFCRNSGNLVLPFALNAWFLRDYHIRKTHVGRVVGSCFLLYHIATLGLISWSSFFSGGAEYDFANVWGILGLHAGWAGVAAWGLLFA
;
A
#
# COMPACT_ATOMS: atom_id res chain seq x y z
N MET A 1 1.27 -11.20 41.37
CA MET A 1 1.99 -11.14 40.09
C MET A 1 1.93 -9.70 39.61
N ALA A 2 3.03 -8.96 39.69
CA ALA A 2 3.07 -7.56 39.30
C ALA A 2 3.05 -7.47 37.77
N SER A 3 2.06 -6.77 37.21
CA SER A 3 2.02 -6.40 35.80
C SER A 3 3.17 -5.45 35.50
N THR A 4 4.14 -5.91 34.71
CA THR A 4 5.32 -5.12 34.32
C THR A 4 4.88 -3.82 33.61
N PRO A 5 5.29 -2.62 34.07
CA PRO A 5 4.86 -1.35 33.47
C PRO A 5 5.48 -1.04 32.09
N ALA A 6 6.40 -1.88 31.61
CA ALA A 6 7.21 -1.60 30.41
C ALA A 6 6.46 -1.77 29.07
N THR A 7 5.30 -2.45 29.05
CA THR A 7 4.61 -2.80 27.79
C THR A 7 3.70 -1.67 27.27
N ILE A 8 3.27 -0.76 28.15
CA ILE A 8 2.30 0.30 27.83
C ILE A 8 2.88 1.30 26.81
N GLY A 9 4.22 1.41 26.74
CA GLY A 9 4.92 2.26 25.77
C GLY A 9 5.23 1.59 24.42
N LEU A 10 5.19 0.27 24.31
CA LEU A 10 5.64 -0.48 23.11
C LEU A 10 4.49 -1.06 22.27
N THR A 11 3.25 -0.80 22.67
CA THR A 11 2.09 -1.30 21.94
C THR A 11 1.81 -0.39 20.74
N GLN A 12 1.76 -0.96 19.54
CA GLN A 12 1.42 -0.23 18.32
C GLN A 12 0.02 0.40 18.42
N PRO A 13 -0.18 1.68 18.01
CA PRO A 13 -1.49 2.28 17.89
C PRO A 13 -2.41 1.49 16.95
N SER A 14 -3.66 1.29 17.35
CA SER A 14 -4.64 0.51 16.56
C SER A 14 -4.82 1.05 15.14
N ILE A 15 -4.76 2.37 14.95
CA ILE A 15 -4.86 3.00 13.62
C ILE A 15 -3.74 2.55 12.66
N ILE A 16 -2.52 2.31 13.18
CA ILE A 16 -1.40 1.79 12.38
C ILE A 16 -1.61 0.31 12.05
N LYS A 17 -2.21 -0.46 12.97
CA LYS A 17 -2.59 -1.85 12.68
C LYS A 17 -3.65 -1.90 11.57
N TYR A 18 -4.70 -1.06 11.66
CA TYR A 18 -5.73 -0.97 10.63
C TYR A 18 -5.18 -0.48 9.29
N LEU A 19 -4.24 0.46 9.32
CA LEU A 19 -3.50 0.91 8.13
C LEU A 19 -2.88 -0.29 7.40
N TYR A 20 -2.04 -1.08 8.08
CA TYR A 20 -1.40 -2.25 7.47
C TYR A 20 -2.41 -3.32 7.04
N ALA A 21 -3.52 -3.48 7.79
CA ALA A 21 -4.61 -4.41 7.41
C ALA A 21 -5.21 -4.02 6.06
N SER A 22 -5.57 -2.75 5.92
CA SER A 22 -6.23 -2.23 4.73
C SER A 22 -5.34 -2.33 3.50
N ALA A 23 -4.04 -2.07 3.66
CA ALA A 23 -3.06 -2.22 2.57
C ALA A 23 -2.92 -3.67 2.12
N VAL A 24 -2.84 -4.63 3.05
CA VAL A 24 -2.78 -6.05 2.69
C VAL A 24 -4.03 -6.51 1.98
N LEU A 25 -5.21 -6.15 2.48
CA LEU A 25 -6.48 -6.56 1.86
C LEU A 25 -6.60 -6.03 0.43
N LEU A 26 -6.27 -4.76 0.21
CA LEU A 26 -6.32 -4.18 -1.13
C LEU A 26 -5.29 -4.83 -2.05
N HIS A 27 -4.04 -4.96 -1.63
CA HIS A 27 -2.99 -5.53 -2.48
C HIS A 27 -3.17 -7.03 -2.75
N ALA A 28 -3.83 -7.76 -1.84
CA ALA A 28 -4.26 -9.12 -2.10
C ALA A 28 -5.33 -9.17 -3.21
N ALA A 29 -6.29 -8.25 -3.18
CA ALA A 29 -7.29 -8.10 -4.24
C ALA A 29 -6.63 -7.72 -5.58
N ASP A 30 -5.74 -6.71 -5.59
CA ASP A 30 -5.00 -6.28 -6.79
C ASP A 30 -4.21 -7.44 -7.39
N THR A 31 -3.49 -8.19 -6.55
CA THR A 31 -2.69 -9.34 -7.00
C THR A 31 -3.58 -10.42 -7.59
N TYR A 32 -4.68 -10.76 -6.93
CA TYR A 32 -5.64 -11.71 -7.47
C TYR A 32 -6.16 -11.25 -8.84
N ILE A 33 -6.51 -9.97 -8.99
CA ILE A 33 -7.00 -9.39 -10.25
C ILE A 33 -5.93 -9.47 -11.34
N PHE A 34 -4.70 -9.04 -11.08
CA PHE A 34 -3.62 -9.05 -12.06
C PHE A 34 -3.20 -10.46 -12.49
N TYR A 35 -3.32 -11.43 -11.60
CA TYR A 35 -3.01 -12.82 -11.91
C TYR A 35 -4.10 -13.50 -12.73
N THR A 36 -5.35 -13.38 -12.29
CA THR A 36 -6.47 -14.12 -12.86
C THR A 36 -7.12 -13.43 -14.05
N GLY A 37 -6.97 -12.10 -14.17
CA GLY A 37 -7.77 -11.31 -15.10
C GLY A 37 -9.28 -11.49 -14.87
N SER A 38 -9.67 -11.79 -13.62
CA SER A 38 -11.03 -12.15 -13.25
C SER A 38 -11.99 -11.00 -13.54
N THR A 39 -12.99 -11.31 -14.37
CA THR A 39 -14.08 -10.39 -14.71
C THR A 39 -15.17 -10.35 -13.64
N ILE A 40 -15.08 -11.21 -12.62
CA ILE A 40 -16.07 -11.29 -11.53
C ILE A 40 -16.05 -10.01 -10.71
N LEU A 41 -14.86 -9.46 -10.45
CA LEU A 41 -14.69 -8.21 -9.70
C LEU A 41 -14.71 -6.98 -10.62
N PHE A 42 -14.28 -7.12 -11.88
CA PHE A 42 -14.26 -6.04 -12.87
C PHE A 42 -14.66 -6.56 -14.25
N PRO A 43 -15.94 -6.47 -14.63
CA PRO A 43 -16.48 -7.12 -15.83
C PRO A 43 -15.93 -6.53 -17.14
N ASN A 44 -15.45 -5.28 -17.12
CA ASN A 44 -14.86 -4.63 -18.27
C ASN A 44 -13.36 -4.93 -18.34
N ARG A 45 -12.96 -5.82 -19.25
CA ARG A 45 -11.54 -6.02 -19.56
C ARG A 45 -11.00 -4.78 -20.27
N VAL A 46 -9.93 -4.22 -19.73
CA VAL A 46 -9.20 -3.12 -20.37
C VAL A 46 -8.40 -3.69 -21.56
N PRO A 47 -8.48 -3.10 -22.77
CA PRO A 47 -7.73 -3.55 -23.96
C PRO A 47 -6.22 -3.68 -23.72
N PHE A 48 -5.67 -2.86 -22.81
CA PHE A 48 -4.29 -2.94 -22.35
C PHE A 48 -3.87 -4.35 -21.87
N LEU A 49 -4.76 -5.10 -21.21
CA LEU A 49 -4.47 -6.44 -20.71
C LEU A 49 -4.50 -7.52 -21.81
N GLU A 50 -4.80 -7.18 -23.06
CA GLU A 50 -4.68 -8.09 -24.21
C GLU A 50 -3.22 -8.28 -24.64
N SER A 51 -2.33 -7.34 -24.30
CA SER A 51 -0.89 -7.47 -24.52
C SER A 51 -0.24 -8.44 -23.54
N ALA A 52 0.51 -9.41 -24.04
CA ALA A 52 1.27 -10.35 -23.21
C ALA A 52 2.31 -9.64 -22.33
N LEU A 53 2.96 -8.61 -22.87
CA LEU A 53 3.93 -7.79 -22.15
C LEU A 53 3.27 -7.01 -21.00
N ALA A 54 2.11 -6.40 -21.26
CA ALA A 54 1.34 -5.69 -20.24
C ALA A 54 0.91 -6.63 -19.10
N ARG A 55 0.39 -7.82 -19.42
CA ARG A 55 0.05 -8.84 -18.41
C ARG A 55 1.25 -9.28 -17.59
N TYR A 56 2.42 -9.45 -18.21
CA TYR A 56 3.65 -9.77 -17.48
C TYR A 56 3.99 -8.69 -16.46
N PHE A 57 3.95 -7.41 -16.86
CA PHE A 57 4.23 -6.30 -15.94
C PHE A 57 3.20 -6.20 -14.81
N CYS A 58 1.90 -6.35 -15.08
CA CYS A 58 0.89 -6.35 -14.03
C CYS A 58 1.10 -7.49 -13.01
N ARG A 59 1.38 -8.71 -13.49
CA ARG A 59 1.68 -9.86 -12.61
C ARG A 59 2.95 -9.64 -11.80
N ASN A 60 3.99 -9.09 -12.43
CA ASN A 60 5.23 -8.76 -11.75
C ASN A 60 5.00 -7.70 -10.65
N SER A 61 4.22 -6.65 -10.93
CA SER A 61 3.85 -5.65 -9.93
C SER A 61 3.08 -6.28 -8.77
N GLY A 62 2.08 -7.14 -9.03
CA GLY A 62 1.37 -7.87 -7.98
C GLY A 62 2.31 -8.73 -7.12
N ASN A 63 3.26 -9.43 -7.75
CA ASN A 63 4.27 -10.25 -7.06
C ASN A 63 5.19 -9.46 -6.15
N LEU A 64 5.45 -8.19 -6.44
CA LEU A 64 6.35 -7.36 -5.64
C LEU A 64 5.60 -6.67 -4.50
N VAL A 65 4.38 -6.20 -4.77
CA VAL A 65 3.61 -5.36 -3.84
C VAL A 65 2.96 -6.17 -2.72
N LEU A 66 2.38 -7.34 -3.01
CA LEU A 66 1.71 -8.14 -1.98
C LEU A 66 2.67 -8.63 -0.88
N PRO A 67 3.86 -9.18 -1.19
CA PRO A 67 4.82 -9.57 -0.14
C PRO A 67 5.26 -8.38 0.73
N PHE A 68 5.41 -7.19 0.13
CA PHE A 68 5.71 -5.98 0.90
C PHE A 68 4.60 -5.64 1.89
N ALA A 69 3.34 -5.64 1.43
CA ALA A 69 2.19 -5.40 2.29
C ALA A 69 2.08 -6.46 3.41
N LEU A 70 2.27 -7.74 3.07
CA LEU A 70 2.26 -8.83 4.04
C LEU A 70 3.34 -8.67 5.10
N ASN A 71 4.55 -8.26 4.72
CA ASN A 71 5.62 -7.95 5.67
C ASN A 71 5.23 -6.82 6.63
N ALA A 72 4.65 -5.74 6.12
CA ALA A 72 4.15 -4.66 6.97
C ALA A 72 3.08 -5.15 7.96
N TRP A 73 2.18 -6.04 7.51
CA TRP A 73 1.17 -6.65 8.37
C TRP A 73 1.72 -7.62 9.40
N PHE A 74 2.66 -8.51 9.04
CA PHE A 74 3.27 -9.43 9.99
C PHE A 74 4.07 -8.70 11.07
N LEU A 75 4.66 -7.56 10.72
CA LEU A 75 5.44 -6.74 11.64
C LEU A 75 4.59 -5.65 12.33
N ARG A 76 3.26 -5.69 12.21
CA ARG A 76 2.36 -4.65 12.73
C ARG A 76 2.41 -4.44 14.22
N ASP A 77 2.83 -5.44 15.00
CA ASP A 77 2.88 -5.35 16.46
C ASP A 77 4.11 -4.57 16.97
N TYR A 78 5.11 -4.36 16.13
CA TYR A 78 6.25 -3.51 16.45
C TYR A 78 5.86 -2.03 16.37
N HIS A 79 5.97 -1.32 17.50
CA HIS A 79 5.62 0.11 17.55
C HIS A 79 6.41 0.92 16.52
N ILE A 80 5.69 1.62 15.65
CA ILE A 80 6.21 2.29 14.45
C ILE A 80 7.29 3.32 14.76
N ARG A 81 7.17 4.08 15.85
CA ARG A 81 8.17 5.06 16.27
C ARG A 81 9.21 4.54 17.26
N LYS A 82 8.80 3.66 18.17
CA LYS A 82 9.60 3.31 19.36
C LYS A 82 10.49 2.08 19.18
N THR A 83 10.29 1.31 18.12
CA THR A 83 11.11 0.13 17.81
C THR A 83 11.87 0.35 16.51
N HIS A 84 13.08 -0.20 16.40
CA HIS A 84 13.87 -0.13 15.17
C HIS A 84 13.12 -0.79 13.99
N VAL A 85 12.57 -1.98 14.22
CA VAL A 85 11.78 -2.71 13.21
C VAL A 85 10.57 -1.89 12.76
N GLY A 86 9.80 -1.36 13.70
CA GLY A 86 8.63 -0.53 13.38
C GLY A 86 9.00 0.73 12.60
N ARG A 87 10.12 1.38 12.91
CA ARG A 87 10.60 2.57 12.18
C ARG A 87 10.96 2.23 10.75
N VAL A 88 11.72 1.15 10.55
CA VAL A 88 12.11 0.69 9.20
C VAL A 88 10.88 0.36 8.37
N VAL A 89 9.98 -0.48 8.90
CA VAL A 89 8.75 -0.87 8.20
C VAL A 89 7.87 0.34 7.91
N GLY A 90 7.67 1.22 8.90
CA GLY A 90 6.88 2.44 8.75
C GLY A 90 7.46 3.40 7.72
N SER A 91 8.78 3.59 7.70
CA SER A 91 9.45 4.44 6.73
C SER A 91 9.38 3.87 5.32
N CYS A 92 9.61 2.57 5.14
CA CYS A 92 9.45 1.93 3.83
C CYS A 92 8.00 2.03 3.33
N PHE A 93 7.02 1.83 4.21
CA PHE A 93 5.60 1.97 3.89
C PHE A 93 5.27 3.40 3.46
N LEU A 94 5.71 4.40 4.22
CA LEU A 94 5.54 5.81 3.88
C LEU A 94 6.15 6.14 2.50
N LEU A 95 7.42 5.75 2.29
CA LEU A 95 8.14 6.03 1.06
C LEU A 95 7.48 5.35 -0.15
N TYR A 96 7.02 4.12 0.00
CA TYR A 96 6.30 3.40 -1.06
C TYR A 96 5.04 4.15 -1.49
N HIS A 97 4.21 4.60 -0.55
CA HIS A 97 2.97 5.30 -0.91
C HIS A 97 3.24 6.71 -1.44
N ILE A 98 4.24 7.44 -0.94
CA ILE A 98 4.67 8.73 -1.53
C ILE A 98 5.18 8.53 -2.96
N ALA A 99 6.02 7.53 -3.19
CA ALA A 99 6.52 7.22 -4.53
C ALA A 99 5.37 6.86 -5.48
N THR A 100 4.39 6.11 -4.99
CA THR A 100 3.19 5.76 -5.78
C THR A 100 2.35 6.99 -6.13
N LEU A 101 2.18 7.93 -5.19
CA LEU A 101 1.52 9.22 -5.48
C LEU A 101 2.25 10.00 -6.57
N GLY A 102 3.58 10.07 -6.48
CA GLY A 102 4.42 10.73 -7.48
C GLY A 102 4.27 10.08 -8.86
N LEU A 103 4.32 8.75 -8.92
CA LEU A 103 4.16 7.99 -10.17
C LEU A 103 2.78 8.23 -10.81
N ILE A 104 1.70 8.06 -10.05
CA ILE A 104 0.34 8.22 -10.58
C ILE A 104 0.10 9.66 -11.00
N SER A 105 0.54 10.64 -10.19
CA SER A 105 0.39 12.05 -10.52
C SER A 105 1.17 12.41 -11.80
N TRP A 106 2.40 11.91 -11.93
CA TRP A 106 3.22 12.11 -13.14
C TRP A 106 2.52 11.58 -14.38
N SER A 107 2.13 10.31 -14.35
CA SER A 107 1.48 9.65 -15.49
C SER A 107 0.09 10.20 -15.83
N SER A 108 -0.63 10.76 -14.86
CA SER A 108 -1.99 11.29 -15.07
C SER A 108 -2.01 12.76 -15.47
N PHE A 109 -1.07 13.58 -14.97
CA PHE A 109 -1.16 15.04 -15.09
C PHE A 109 0.03 15.69 -15.76
N PHE A 110 1.23 15.10 -15.67
CA PHE A 110 2.47 15.78 -16.08
C PHE A 110 3.08 15.22 -17.36
N SER A 111 2.79 13.97 -17.73
CA SER A 111 3.19 13.37 -19.02
C SER A 111 2.38 13.90 -20.23
N GLY A 112 1.72 15.06 -20.10
CA GLY A 112 0.79 15.59 -21.10
C GLY A 112 -0.63 15.03 -21.01
N GLY A 113 -0.97 14.38 -19.88
CA GLY A 113 -2.29 13.80 -19.63
C GLY A 113 -2.63 12.57 -20.49
N ALA A 114 -1.63 11.97 -21.15
CA ALA A 114 -1.83 11.03 -22.25
C ALA A 114 -1.24 9.61 -22.02
N GLU A 115 -0.48 9.35 -20.95
CA GLU A 115 0.09 8.01 -20.75
C GLU A 115 -0.95 6.99 -20.30
N TYR A 116 -1.80 7.34 -19.32
CA TYR A 116 -2.81 6.44 -18.79
C TYR A 116 -4.06 7.21 -18.32
N ASP A 117 -5.23 6.80 -18.81
CA ASP A 117 -6.53 7.28 -18.32
C ASP A 117 -7.02 6.39 -17.17
N PHE A 118 -6.90 6.88 -15.94
CA PHE A 118 -7.37 6.16 -14.75
C PHE A 118 -8.80 6.57 -14.40
N ALA A 119 -9.75 5.63 -14.52
CA ALA A 119 -11.17 5.85 -14.27
C ALA A 119 -11.50 6.44 -12.87
N ASN A 120 -10.65 6.25 -11.86
CA ASN A 120 -10.82 6.83 -10.52
C ASN A 120 -9.50 7.36 -9.94
N VAL A 121 -8.80 8.21 -10.68
CA VAL A 121 -7.48 8.77 -10.27
C VAL A 121 -7.52 9.40 -8.87
N TRP A 122 -8.56 10.17 -8.55
CA TRP A 122 -8.68 10.85 -7.26
C TRP A 122 -8.90 9.89 -6.08
N GLY A 123 -9.69 8.82 -6.29
CA GLY A 123 -9.87 7.79 -5.26
C GLY A 123 -8.57 7.06 -4.95
N ILE A 124 -7.78 6.74 -5.98
CA ILE A 124 -6.48 6.06 -5.81
C ILE A 124 -5.49 7.00 -5.10
N LEU A 125 -5.36 8.24 -5.57
CA LEU A 125 -4.49 9.24 -4.92
C LEU A 125 -4.91 9.50 -3.47
N GLY A 126 -6.20 9.65 -3.20
CA GLY A 126 -6.73 9.86 -1.85
C GLY A 126 -6.38 8.70 -0.91
N LEU A 127 -6.48 7.47 -1.39
CA LEU A 127 -6.14 6.28 -0.61
C LEU A 127 -4.65 6.22 -0.26
N HIS A 128 -3.78 6.39 -1.26
CA HIS A 128 -2.33 6.39 -1.04
C HIS A 128 -1.88 7.57 -0.16
N ALA A 129 -2.49 8.75 -0.32
CA ALA A 129 -2.24 9.92 0.52
C ALA A 129 -2.70 9.69 1.96
N GLY A 130 -3.86 9.07 2.17
CA GLY A 130 -4.35 8.69 3.49
C GLY A 130 -3.38 7.71 4.18
N TRP A 131 -2.93 6.68 3.47
CA TRP A 131 -1.97 5.72 4.00
C TRP A 131 -0.61 6.34 4.33
N ALA A 132 -0.07 7.16 3.43
CA ALA A 132 1.16 7.91 3.67
C ALA A 132 1.01 8.87 4.87
N GLY A 133 -0.11 9.60 4.94
CA GLY A 133 -0.38 10.56 6.02
C GLY A 133 -0.44 9.87 7.39
N VAL A 134 -1.15 8.75 7.51
CA VAL A 134 -1.23 7.98 8.75
C VAL A 134 0.13 7.39 9.14
N ALA A 135 0.90 6.88 8.17
CA ALA A 135 2.25 6.37 8.43
C ALA A 135 3.21 7.49 8.89
N ALA A 136 3.18 8.65 8.25
CA ALA A 136 3.96 9.83 8.63
C ALA A 136 3.58 10.31 10.03
N TRP A 137 2.28 10.41 10.33
CA TRP A 137 1.80 10.71 11.67
C TRP A 137 2.31 9.71 12.71
N GLY A 138 2.24 8.40 12.40
CA GLY A 138 2.73 7.34 13.28
C GLY A 138 4.22 7.46 13.56
N LEU A 139 5.03 7.75 12.54
CA LEU A 139 6.48 7.92 12.67
C LEU A 139 6.88 9.16 13.48
N LEU A 140 6.11 10.25 13.35
CA LEU A 140 6.45 11.54 13.94
C LEU A 140 5.86 11.73 15.35
N PHE A 141 4.65 11.23 15.59
CA PHE A 141 3.83 11.65 16.74
C PHE A 141 3.32 10.53 17.64
N ALA A 142 3.15 9.30 17.15
CA ALA A 142 2.64 8.18 17.95
C ALA A 142 3.71 7.55 18.86
#